data_AF-A0A2A4WTC9-F1
#
_entry.id   AF-A0A2A4WTC9-F1
#
_cell.length_a   1.000
_cell.length_b   1.000
_cell.length_c   1.000
_cell.angle_alpha   90.00
_cell.angle_beta   90.00
_cell.angle_gamma   90.00
#
_symmetry.space_group_name_H-M   'P 1'
#
loop_
_entity.id
_entity.type
_entity.pdbx_description
1 polymer ?
#
loop_
_entity_poly.entity_id
_entity_poly.type
_entity_poly.pdbx_seq_one_letter_code
_entity_poly.pdbx_strand_id
1 'polypeptide(L)'
;MNKRSIKQGGGINSNQKAEGWVLALLGGLFFIVGVWASVHFLPDSIRSGEYSDLFLLLFVFAGIGLLYAALKQIQAYKRFGATPLFLDPSVPSLGGHLGGRFSINSQDIDQNASSTTPFCAKITCTRRDKNRDHTTYEVIWQDKGPVHLKQTAHGVDASFVFNIPNTCKATQELSRRLSSSTRSFIEWQVSAEGDFSTSSLGKFERNWAVVVEDNDARQATD
;
A
#
# COMPACT_ATOMS: atom_id res chain seq x y z
N MET A 1 19.55 -5.74 -11.61
CA MET A 1 19.45 -6.27 -10.23
C MET A 1 19.43 -5.12 -9.25
N ASN A 2 18.26 -4.79 -8.68
CA ASN A 2 18.17 -3.92 -7.51
C ASN A 2 17.62 -4.79 -6.37
N LYS A 3 18.52 -5.50 -5.67
CA LYS A 3 18.16 -6.18 -4.43
C LYS A 3 17.76 -5.10 -3.45
N ARG A 4 16.46 -4.83 -3.30
CA ARG A 4 15.97 -4.07 -2.15
C ARG A 4 16.39 -4.89 -0.94
N SER A 5 17.46 -4.44 -0.29
CA SER A 5 17.97 -4.99 0.96
C SER A 5 16.80 -5.06 1.93
N ILE A 6 16.27 -6.26 2.13
CA ILE A 6 15.51 -6.58 3.32
C ILE A 6 16.54 -6.50 4.42
N LYS A 7 16.54 -5.41 5.19
CA LYS A 7 17.31 -5.33 6.42
C LYS A 7 16.83 -6.47 7.31
N GLN A 8 17.67 -7.49 7.47
CA GLN A 8 17.45 -8.49 8.51
C GLN A 8 17.33 -7.74 9.85
N GLY A 9 16.18 -7.87 10.51
CA GLY A 9 15.85 -7.19 11.77
C GLY A 9 15.08 -5.86 11.65
N GLY A 10 14.84 -5.33 10.45
CA GLY A 10 14.03 -4.11 10.25
C GLY A 10 12.65 -4.43 9.69
N GLY A 11 11.57 -4.11 10.42
CA GLY A 11 10.20 -4.34 9.96
C GLY A 11 9.91 -3.71 8.59
N ILE A 12 9.04 -4.35 7.80
CA ILE A 12 8.66 -3.92 6.46
C ILE A 12 7.74 -2.71 6.60
N ASN A 13 8.14 -1.57 6.02
CA ASN A 13 7.31 -0.36 6.01
C ASN A 13 6.15 -0.50 5.03
N SER A 14 4.99 0.06 5.38
CA SER A 14 3.83 0.06 4.50
C SER A 14 4.04 0.95 3.26
N ASN A 15 3.51 0.50 2.12
CA ASN A 15 3.61 1.23 0.84
C ASN A 15 2.72 2.48 0.77
N GLN A 16 1.80 2.68 1.72
CA GLN A 16 0.84 3.79 1.68
C GLN A 16 1.46 5.19 1.80
N LYS A 17 2.70 5.32 2.30
CA LYS A 17 3.38 6.62 2.44
C LYS A 17 3.68 7.28 1.09
N ALA A 18 3.93 6.49 0.05
CA ALA A 18 4.33 7.00 -1.27
C ALA A 18 3.14 7.58 -2.05
N GLU A 19 1.96 6.98 -1.92
CA GLU A 19 0.80 7.31 -2.74
C GLU A 19 0.18 8.66 -2.36
N GLY A 20 0.04 8.93 -1.05
CA GLY A 20 -0.52 10.19 -0.56
C GLY A 20 0.32 11.42 -0.92
N TRP A 21 1.66 11.28 -0.97
CA TRP A 21 2.54 12.41 -1.28
C TRP A 21 2.56 12.75 -2.78
N VAL A 22 2.45 11.75 -3.66
CA VAL A 22 2.31 11.96 -5.10
C VAL A 22 1.01 12.72 -5.42
N LEU A 23 -0.11 12.32 -4.81
CA LEU A 23 -1.37 13.02 -4.93
C LEU A 23 -1.29 14.47 -4.40
N ALA A 24 -0.59 14.69 -3.29
CA ALA A 24 -0.38 16.03 -2.74
C ALA A 24 0.43 16.92 -3.69
N LEU A 25 1.51 16.40 -4.28
CA LEU A 25 2.32 17.13 -5.26
C LEU A 25 1.52 17.46 -6.51
N LEU A 26 0.79 16.49 -7.04
CA LEU A 26 -0.04 16.68 -8.24
C LEU A 26 -1.16 17.69 -7.98
N GLY A 27 -1.88 17.55 -6.86
CA GLY A 27 -2.92 18.49 -6.45
C GLY A 27 -2.37 19.91 -6.23
N GLY A 28 -1.21 20.03 -5.60
CA GLY A 28 -0.52 21.29 -5.39
C GLY A 28 -0.13 21.97 -6.72
N LEU A 29 0.41 21.21 -7.68
CA LEU A 29 0.74 21.72 -9.01
C LEU A 29 -0.50 22.26 -9.75
N PHE A 30 -1.58 21.48 -9.78
CA PHE A 30 -2.84 21.88 -10.42
C PHE A 30 -3.44 23.13 -9.77
N PHE A 31 -3.38 23.21 -8.44
CA PHE A 31 -3.86 24.38 -7.71
C PHE A 31 -3.02 25.62 -7.99
N ILE A 32 -1.69 25.52 -7.95
CA ILE A 32 -0.78 26.66 -8.19
C ILE A 32 -0.94 27.18 -9.62
N VAL A 33 -0.91 26.29 -10.62
CA VAL A 33 -1.07 26.67 -12.03
C VAL A 33 -2.46 27.26 -12.28
N GLY A 34 -3.51 26.64 -11.74
CA GLY A 34 -4.89 27.11 -11.88
C GLY A 34 -5.11 28.49 -11.26
N VAL A 35 -4.59 28.74 -10.06
CA VAL A 35 -4.69 30.05 -9.39
C VAL A 35 -3.89 31.10 -10.14
N TRP A 36 -2.65 30.79 -10.54
CA TRP A 36 -1.81 31.71 -11.31
C TRP A 36 -2.48 32.11 -12.63
N ALA A 37 -2.99 31.14 -13.40
CA ALA A 37 -3.69 31.40 -14.64
C ALA A 37 -4.98 32.20 -14.41
N SER A 38 -5.76 31.86 -13.37
CA SER A 38 -6.98 32.60 -13.04
C SER A 38 -6.68 34.06 -12.66
N VAL A 39 -5.58 34.35 -11.96
CA VAL A 39 -5.24 35.74 -11.61
C VAL A 39 -4.78 36.55 -12.82
N HIS A 40 -4.14 35.92 -13.81
CA HIS A 40 -3.61 36.62 -14.98
C HIS A 40 -4.60 36.74 -16.14
N PHE A 41 -5.41 35.71 -16.42
CA PHE A 41 -6.27 35.66 -17.62
C PHE A 41 -7.74 36.03 -17.34
N LEU A 42 -8.24 35.71 -16.15
CA LEU A 42 -9.64 35.96 -15.78
C LEU A 42 -10.02 37.47 -15.74
N PRO A 43 -9.13 38.42 -15.33
CA PRO A 43 -9.47 39.84 -15.34
C PRO A 43 -9.75 40.40 -16.75
N ASP A 44 -9.03 39.90 -17.75
CA ASP A 44 -9.16 40.35 -19.13
C ASP A 44 -10.39 39.73 -19.80
N SER A 45 -10.69 38.47 -19.50
CA SER A 45 -11.87 37.77 -20.04
C SER A 45 -13.20 38.24 -19.46
N ILE A 46 -13.24 38.65 -18.18
CA ILE A 46 -14.43 39.30 -17.61
C ILE A 46 -14.69 40.66 -18.27
N ARG A 47 -13.64 41.37 -18.69
CA ARG A 47 -13.75 42.66 -19.40
C ARG A 47 -14.16 42.49 -20.86
N SER A 48 -13.72 41.44 -21.54
CA SER A 48 -14.10 41.15 -22.93
C SER A 48 -15.49 40.52 -23.07
N GLY A 49 -16.07 40.02 -21.97
CA GLY A 49 -17.36 39.31 -21.98
C GLY A 49 -17.27 37.87 -22.50
N GLU A 50 -16.06 37.36 -22.69
CA GLU A 50 -15.80 35.99 -23.13
C GLU A 50 -15.62 35.07 -21.93
N TYR A 51 -16.59 34.19 -21.73
CA TYR A 51 -16.67 33.31 -20.56
C TYR A 51 -15.87 32.00 -20.70
N SER A 52 -15.07 31.84 -21.75
CA SER A 52 -14.24 30.65 -21.97
C SER A 52 -13.25 30.40 -20.84
N ASP A 53 -12.78 31.44 -20.18
CA ASP A 53 -11.73 31.31 -19.16
C ASP A 53 -12.26 30.87 -17.79
N LEU A 54 -13.59 30.75 -17.62
CA LEU A 54 -14.19 30.11 -16.45
C LEU A 54 -13.80 28.64 -16.30
N PHE A 55 -13.40 27.97 -17.38
CA PHE A 55 -12.84 26.61 -17.30
C PHE A 55 -11.53 26.55 -16.47
N LEU A 56 -10.80 27.66 -16.31
CA LEU A 56 -9.63 27.73 -15.41
C LEU A 56 -10.00 27.51 -13.95
N LEU A 57 -11.19 27.97 -13.54
CA LEU A 57 -11.73 27.78 -12.19
C LEU A 57 -12.00 26.31 -11.88
N LEU A 58 -12.38 25.52 -12.89
CA LEU A 58 -12.54 24.07 -12.77
C LEU A 58 -11.22 23.38 -12.45
N PHE A 59 -10.10 23.89 -12.98
CA PHE A 59 -8.76 23.41 -12.66
C PHE A 59 -8.37 23.69 -11.20
N VAL A 60 -8.75 24.86 -10.67
CA VAL A 60 -8.57 25.21 -9.25
C VAL A 60 -9.36 24.26 -8.35
N PHE A 61 -10.64 24.03 -8.67
CA PHE A 61 -11.48 23.08 -7.93
C PHE A 61 -10.94 21.65 -7.98
N ALA A 62 -10.45 21.20 -9.14
CA ALA A 62 -9.81 19.90 -9.27
C ALA A 62 -8.56 19.79 -8.36
N GLY A 63 -7.71 20.83 -8.34
CA GLY A 63 -6.55 20.91 -7.44
C GLY A 63 -6.93 20.82 -5.96
N ILE A 64 -7.97 21.54 -5.53
CA ILE A 64 -8.50 21.46 -4.15
C ILE A 64 -9.00 20.05 -3.83
N GLY A 65 -9.74 19.41 -4.74
CA GLY A 65 -10.24 18.05 -4.56
C GLY A 65 -9.11 17.04 -4.37
N LEU A 66 -8.05 17.13 -5.20
CA LEU A 66 -6.85 16.30 -5.09
C LEU A 66 -6.13 16.52 -3.76
N LEU A 67 -5.96 17.77 -3.33
CA LEU A 67 -5.33 18.10 -2.04
C LEU A 67 -6.15 17.57 -0.85
N TYR A 68 -7.47 17.68 -0.89
CA TYR A 68 -8.34 17.13 0.15
C TYR A 68 -8.21 15.61 0.26
N ALA A 69 -8.19 14.90 -0.88
CA ALA A 69 -7.97 13.46 -0.92
C ALA A 69 -6.59 13.09 -0.34
N ALA A 70 -5.54 13.84 -0.70
CA ALA A 70 -4.20 13.63 -0.17
C ALA A 70 -4.13 13.85 1.34
N LEU A 71 -4.77 14.90 1.86
CA LEU A 71 -4.84 15.18 3.30
C LEU A 71 -5.56 14.06 4.06
N LYS A 72 -6.65 13.52 3.50
CA LYS A 72 -7.37 12.37 4.08
C LYS A 72 -6.45 11.15 4.21
N GLN A 73 -5.67 10.85 3.18
CA GLN A 73 -4.70 9.74 3.19
C GLN A 73 -3.57 9.98 4.20
N ILE A 74 -3.04 11.21 4.26
CA ILE A 74 -2.00 11.57 5.23
C ILE A 74 -2.53 11.50 6.66
N GLN A 75 -3.78 11.92 6.90
CA GLN A 75 -4.42 11.80 8.22
C GLN A 75 -4.62 10.34 8.61
N ALA A 76 -5.08 9.49 7.69
CA ALA A 76 -5.17 8.04 7.93
C ALA A 76 -3.80 7.44 8.27
N TYR A 77 -2.74 7.87 7.57
CA TYR A 77 -1.38 7.45 7.91
C TYR A 77 -0.94 7.92 9.31
N LYS A 78 -1.21 9.18 9.67
CA LYS A 78 -0.87 9.74 10.99
C LYS A 78 -1.62 9.08 12.14
N ARG A 79 -2.90 8.70 11.95
CA ARG A 79 -3.74 8.10 13.01
C ARG A 79 -3.24 6.73 13.47
N PHE A 80 -2.74 5.91 12.54
CA PHE A 80 -2.28 4.55 12.85
C PHE A 80 -0.74 4.43 12.96
N GLY A 81 0.00 5.43 12.46
CA GLY A 81 1.46 5.42 12.44
C GLY A 81 2.06 4.51 11.37
N ALA A 82 3.36 4.25 11.47
CA ALA A 82 4.14 3.56 10.43
C ALA A 82 3.83 2.05 10.30
N THR A 83 3.24 1.43 11.34
CA THR A 83 2.80 0.01 11.39
C THR A 83 3.74 -0.93 10.63
N PRO A 84 4.99 -1.09 11.10
CA PRO A 84 5.93 -2.00 10.45
C PRO A 84 5.45 -3.45 10.60
N LEU A 85 5.55 -4.22 9.52
CA LEU A 85 5.24 -5.65 9.51
C LEU A 85 6.51 -6.45 9.80
N PHE A 86 6.44 -7.33 10.79
CA PHE A 86 7.46 -8.31 11.13
C PHE A 86 6.99 -9.69 10.70
N LEU A 87 7.81 -10.39 9.93
CA LEU A 87 7.52 -11.74 9.45
C LEU A 87 8.27 -12.77 10.28
N ASP A 88 7.61 -13.90 10.53
CA ASP A 88 8.16 -15.08 11.20
C ASP A 88 7.69 -16.33 10.43
N PRO A 89 8.55 -16.98 9.63
CA PRO A 89 9.97 -16.67 9.41
C PRO A 89 10.19 -15.38 8.58
N SER A 90 11.36 -14.75 8.72
CA SER A 90 11.70 -13.47 8.07
C SER A 90 11.61 -13.50 6.54
N VAL A 91 11.89 -14.65 5.94
CA VAL A 91 11.71 -14.94 4.51
C VAL A 91 10.93 -16.24 4.36
N PRO A 92 9.62 -16.22 4.18
CA PRO A 92 8.80 -17.42 4.06
C PRO A 92 9.14 -18.24 2.80
N SER A 93 8.97 -19.56 2.89
CA SER A 93 9.20 -20.48 1.78
C SER A 93 7.91 -21.00 1.17
N LEU A 94 7.95 -21.38 -0.11
CA LEU A 94 6.83 -22.05 -0.78
C LEU A 94 6.45 -23.36 -0.08
N GLY A 95 5.15 -23.61 0.09
CA GLY A 95 4.66 -24.77 0.84
C GLY A 95 4.79 -24.64 2.37
N GLY A 96 5.35 -23.54 2.87
CA GLY A 96 5.55 -23.27 4.29
C GLY A 96 4.45 -22.40 4.91
N HIS A 97 4.62 -22.11 6.20
CA HIS A 97 3.79 -21.18 6.94
C HIS A 97 4.39 -19.77 6.86
N LEU A 98 3.55 -18.76 6.67
CA LEU A 98 3.89 -17.35 6.77
C LEU A 98 3.16 -16.77 7.97
N GLY A 99 3.90 -16.59 9.06
CA GLY A 99 3.46 -15.82 10.21
C GLY A 99 3.82 -14.35 10.04
N GLY A 100 2.94 -13.45 10.45
CA GLY A 100 3.20 -12.02 10.45
C GLY A 100 2.64 -11.34 11.70
N ARG A 101 3.33 -10.30 12.15
CA ARG A 101 2.95 -9.46 13.28
C ARG A 101 3.13 -7.99 12.93
N PHE A 102 2.17 -7.15 13.27
CA PHE A 102 2.31 -5.70 13.17
C PHE A 102 1.68 -5.03 14.39
N SER A 103 2.30 -3.95 14.85
CA SER A 103 1.82 -3.18 16.00
C SER A 103 1.15 -1.90 15.52
N ILE A 104 -0.06 -1.64 15.99
CA ILE A 104 -0.75 -0.35 15.84
C ILE A 104 -0.56 0.42 17.14
N ASN A 105 0.26 1.47 17.09
CA ASN A 105 0.49 2.35 18.23
C ASN A 105 -0.52 3.50 18.17
N SER A 106 -1.62 3.34 18.90
CA SER A 106 -2.62 4.40 19.05
C SER A 106 -3.24 4.30 20.44
N GLN A 107 -3.26 5.43 21.14
CA GLN A 107 -3.85 5.57 22.47
C GLN A 107 -5.39 5.58 22.43
N ASP A 108 -5.97 5.80 21.26
CA ASP A 108 -7.41 5.86 21.02
C ASP A 108 -8.03 4.49 20.71
N ILE A 109 -7.29 3.39 20.86
CA ILE A 109 -7.85 2.03 20.67
C ILE A 109 -8.52 1.59 21.97
N ASP A 110 -9.84 1.42 21.92
CA ASP A 110 -10.62 0.90 23.05
C ASP A 110 -10.10 -0.46 23.52
N GLN A 111 -10.09 -0.65 24.84
CA GLN A 111 -9.63 -1.88 25.48
C GLN A 111 -10.43 -3.13 25.07
N ASN A 112 -11.63 -2.94 24.50
CA ASN A 112 -12.51 -4.01 24.01
C ASN A 112 -12.35 -4.31 22.50
N ALA A 113 -11.47 -3.62 21.78
CA ALA A 113 -11.25 -3.85 20.35
C ALA A 113 -10.73 -5.28 20.04
N SER A 114 -10.19 -5.97 21.04
CA SER A 114 -9.61 -7.31 20.84
C SER A 114 -10.62 -8.41 20.49
N SER A 115 -11.91 -8.27 20.85
CA SER A 115 -12.89 -9.37 20.75
C SER A 115 -14.02 -9.13 19.74
N THR A 116 -14.33 -7.88 19.41
CA THR A 116 -15.50 -7.53 18.59
C THR A 116 -15.14 -6.97 17.21
N THR A 117 -13.88 -6.60 16.99
CA THR A 117 -13.46 -5.91 15.77
C THR A 117 -13.12 -6.92 14.66
N PRO A 118 -13.86 -6.96 13.53
CA PRO A 118 -13.55 -7.86 12.44
C PRO A 118 -12.26 -7.40 11.75
N PHE A 119 -11.21 -8.18 11.90
CA PHE A 119 -9.89 -7.90 11.35
C PHE A 119 -9.46 -9.05 10.44
N CYS A 120 -9.01 -8.71 9.24
CA CYS A 120 -8.66 -9.69 8.22
C CYS A 120 -7.31 -9.33 7.60
N ALA A 121 -6.49 -10.34 7.37
CA ALA A 121 -5.33 -10.23 6.52
C ALA A 121 -5.61 -10.96 5.21
N LYS A 122 -5.00 -10.49 4.14
CA LYS A 122 -5.08 -11.06 2.80
C LYS A 122 -3.67 -11.13 2.25
N ILE A 123 -3.28 -12.29 1.77
CA ILE A 123 -2.05 -12.48 1.03
C ILE A 123 -2.37 -12.66 -0.45
N THR A 124 -1.58 -12.06 -1.32
CA THR A 124 -1.80 -12.10 -2.76
C THR A 124 -0.48 -12.33 -3.48
N CYS A 125 -0.48 -13.31 -4.37
CA CYS A 125 0.58 -13.59 -5.34
C CYS A 125 0.14 -13.05 -6.70
N THR A 126 0.88 -12.09 -7.22
CA THR A 126 0.59 -11.46 -8.51
C THR A 126 1.75 -11.65 -9.47
N ARG A 127 1.42 -11.89 -10.74
CA ARG A 127 2.36 -11.78 -11.85
C ARG A 127 2.26 -10.36 -12.40
N ARG A 128 3.40 -9.67 -12.40
CA ARG A 128 3.56 -8.40 -13.07
C ARG A 128 4.27 -8.62 -14.39
N ASP A 129 3.58 -8.36 -15.49
CA ASP A 129 4.16 -8.36 -16.82
C ASP A 129 4.41 -6.92 -17.25
N LYS A 130 5.67 -6.59 -17.49
CA LYS A 130 6.09 -5.27 -17.95
C LYS A 130 6.55 -5.35 -19.40
N ASN A 131 5.83 -4.66 -20.26
CA ASN A 131 6.27 -4.29 -21.60
C ASN A 131 6.68 -2.81 -21.61
N ARG A 132 7.18 -2.32 -22.76
CA ARG A 132 7.65 -0.93 -22.93
C ARG A 132 6.60 0.11 -22.52
N ASP A 133 5.34 -0.12 -22.91
CA ASP A 133 4.27 0.87 -22.78
C ASP A 133 3.14 0.42 -21.82
N HIS A 134 3.13 -0.83 -21.38
CA HIS A 134 2.04 -1.38 -20.57
C HIS A 134 2.57 -2.29 -19.46
N THR A 135 1.95 -2.19 -18.28
CA THR A 135 2.20 -3.08 -17.14
C THR A 135 0.90 -3.76 -16.76
N THR A 136 0.85 -5.07 -16.87
CA THR A 136 -0.32 -5.90 -16.53
C THR A 136 -0.07 -6.62 -15.21
N TYR A 137 -1.13 -6.75 -14.40
CA TYR A 137 -1.13 -7.49 -13.16
C TYR A 137 -2.12 -8.64 -13.26
N GLU A 138 -1.66 -9.88 -13.06
CA GLU A 138 -2.49 -11.08 -13.02
C GLU A 138 -2.40 -11.69 -11.62
N VAL A 139 -3.54 -11.87 -10.95
CA VAL A 139 -3.58 -12.54 -9.64
C VAL A 139 -3.49 -14.05 -9.86
N ILE A 140 -2.39 -14.66 -9.44
CA ILE A 140 -2.18 -16.11 -9.56
C ILE A 140 -2.84 -16.83 -8.39
N TRP A 141 -2.72 -16.26 -7.20
CA TRP A 141 -3.26 -16.84 -5.98
C TRP A 141 -3.53 -15.76 -4.94
N GLN A 142 -4.56 -16.01 -4.12
CA GLN A 142 -4.89 -15.17 -2.98
C GLN A 142 -5.49 -16.02 -1.87
N ASP A 143 -5.27 -15.61 -0.64
CA ASP A 143 -5.90 -16.20 0.54
C ASP A 143 -6.22 -15.12 1.58
N LYS A 144 -7.24 -15.38 2.39
CA LYS A 144 -7.77 -14.45 3.38
C LYS A 144 -7.98 -15.18 4.70
N GLY A 145 -7.50 -14.57 5.78
CA GLY A 145 -7.49 -15.18 7.10
C GLY A 145 -7.82 -14.17 8.21
N PRO A 146 -8.26 -14.67 9.37
CA PRO A 146 -8.51 -13.82 10.53
C PRO A 146 -7.19 -13.27 11.08
N VAL A 147 -7.24 -12.06 11.63
CA VAL A 147 -6.13 -11.45 12.37
C VAL A 147 -6.48 -11.46 13.85
N HIS A 148 -5.58 -11.99 14.66
CA HIS A 148 -5.70 -12.00 16.11
C HIS A 148 -5.09 -10.74 16.69
N LEU A 149 -5.93 -9.94 17.34
CA LEU A 149 -5.55 -8.73 18.05
C LEU A 149 -5.22 -9.07 19.50
N LYS A 150 -4.16 -8.46 20.03
CA LYS A 150 -3.76 -8.51 21.43
C LYS A 150 -3.47 -7.10 21.91
N GLN A 151 -4.20 -6.64 22.93
CA GLN A 151 -3.97 -5.33 23.53
C GLN A 151 -2.57 -5.25 24.15
N THR A 152 -1.89 -4.12 23.97
CA THR A 152 -0.63 -3.76 24.62
C THR A 152 -0.76 -2.42 25.35
N ALA A 153 0.23 -2.07 26.17
CA ALA A 153 0.21 -0.83 26.95
C ALA A 153 0.16 0.46 26.09
N HIS A 154 0.51 0.37 24.80
CA HIS A 154 0.60 1.50 23.88
C HIS A 154 -0.26 1.33 22.63
N GLY A 155 -1.14 0.32 22.58
CA GLY A 155 -2.00 0.07 21.42
C GLY A 155 -2.38 -1.40 21.28
N VAL A 156 -2.27 -1.94 20.07
CA VAL A 156 -2.66 -3.31 19.74
C VAL A 156 -1.61 -3.99 18.86
N ASP A 157 -1.22 -5.19 19.26
CA ASP A 157 -0.43 -6.10 18.43
C ASP A 157 -1.39 -7.02 17.66
N ALA A 158 -1.24 -7.02 16.35
CA ALA A 158 -1.99 -7.87 15.44
C ALA A 158 -1.09 -8.99 14.92
N SER A 159 -1.65 -10.20 14.83
CA SER A 159 -0.93 -11.38 14.35
C SER A 159 -1.78 -12.24 13.43
N PHE A 160 -1.16 -12.85 12.43
CA PHE A 160 -1.82 -13.73 11.48
C PHE A 160 -0.88 -14.84 11.02
N VAL A 161 -1.46 -15.92 10.49
CA VAL A 161 -0.72 -17.04 9.90
C VAL A 161 -1.42 -17.47 8.61
N PHE A 162 -0.64 -17.65 7.56
CA PHE A 162 -1.09 -18.19 6.27
C PHE A 162 -0.29 -19.43 5.87
N ASN A 163 -0.93 -20.31 5.11
CA ASN A 163 -0.27 -21.45 4.49
C ASN A 163 -0.01 -21.12 3.02
N ILE A 164 1.26 -21.01 2.63
CA ILE A 164 1.61 -20.71 1.24
C ILE A 164 1.50 -22.01 0.44
N PRO A 165 0.72 -22.05 -0.65
CA PRO A 165 0.64 -23.24 -1.48
C PRO A 165 1.96 -23.48 -2.23
N ASN A 166 2.32 -24.75 -2.40
CA ASN A 166 3.46 -25.17 -3.22
C ASN A 166 3.23 -25.01 -4.74
N THR A 167 2.00 -24.68 -5.16
CA THR A 167 1.64 -24.46 -6.57
C THR A 167 2.04 -23.08 -7.09
N CYS A 168 2.43 -22.16 -6.19
CA CYS A 168 2.88 -20.82 -6.54
C CYS A 168 4.38 -20.78 -6.86
N LYS A 169 4.85 -19.64 -7.39
CA LYS A 169 6.26 -19.38 -7.69
C LYS A 169 6.88 -18.45 -6.66
N ALA A 170 8.16 -18.66 -6.40
CA ALA A 170 8.96 -17.78 -5.56
C ALA A 170 9.04 -16.37 -6.17
N THR A 171 9.41 -15.40 -5.35
CA THR A 171 9.63 -14.02 -5.77
C THR A 171 10.84 -13.99 -6.68
N GLN A 172 10.59 -13.97 -7.98
CA GLN A 172 11.66 -14.00 -8.96
C GLN A 172 11.26 -13.23 -10.22
N GLU A 173 12.29 -12.75 -10.92
CA GLU A 173 12.17 -12.34 -12.31
C GLU A 173 12.08 -13.63 -13.15
N LEU A 174 10.92 -13.87 -13.77
CA LEU A 174 10.64 -15.07 -14.56
C LEU A 174 11.35 -15.04 -15.94
N SER A 175 12.20 -14.04 -16.21
CA SER A 175 12.84 -13.84 -17.50
C SER A 175 13.88 -14.93 -17.79
N ARG A 176 13.45 -16.00 -18.44
CA ARG A 176 14.38 -16.87 -19.17
C ARG A 176 13.95 -17.21 -20.60
N ARG A 177 12.71 -16.91 -21.03
CA ARG A 177 12.23 -17.35 -22.35
C ARG A 177 11.30 -16.44 -23.13
N LEU A 178 10.80 -15.34 -22.57
CA LEU A 178 9.99 -14.40 -23.36
C LEU A 178 10.86 -13.30 -23.94
N SER A 179 10.60 -13.00 -25.22
CA SER A 179 11.28 -12.03 -26.09
C SER A 179 11.93 -10.84 -25.36
N SER A 180 13.07 -10.38 -25.86
CA SER A 180 13.97 -9.36 -25.25
C SER A 180 13.31 -8.07 -24.71
N SER A 181 12.05 -7.78 -25.07
CA SER A 181 11.27 -6.62 -24.65
C SER A 181 10.36 -6.82 -23.43
N THR A 182 9.98 -8.06 -23.08
CA THR A 182 8.97 -8.32 -22.05
C THR A 182 9.58 -8.95 -20.81
N ARG A 183 9.39 -8.31 -19.64
CA ARG A 183 9.88 -8.81 -18.35
C ARG A 183 8.72 -9.17 -17.43
N SER A 184 8.70 -10.39 -16.95
CA SER A 184 7.68 -10.91 -16.04
C SER A 184 8.26 -11.10 -14.64
N PHE A 185 7.54 -10.65 -13.62
CA PHE A 185 7.94 -10.72 -12.22
C PHE A 185 6.83 -11.37 -11.39
N ILE A 186 7.20 -12.15 -10.38
CA ILE A 186 6.27 -12.62 -9.35
C ILE A 186 6.43 -11.74 -8.11
N GLU A 187 5.34 -11.11 -7.68
CA GLU A 187 5.30 -10.22 -6.53
C GLU A 187 4.29 -10.71 -5.49
N TRP A 188 4.73 -10.70 -4.23
CA TRP A 188 3.90 -11.07 -3.09
C TRP A 188 3.56 -9.84 -2.26
N GLN A 189 2.28 -9.75 -1.88
CA GLN A 189 1.76 -8.65 -1.09
C GLN A 189 0.90 -9.19 0.05
N VAL A 190 1.06 -8.59 1.23
CA VAL A 190 0.17 -8.79 2.36
C VAL A 190 -0.59 -7.49 2.59
N SER A 191 -1.91 -7.56 2.56
CA SER A 191 -2.84 -6.52 2.98
C SER A 191 -3.42 -6.90 4.34
N ALA A 192 -3.52 -5.96 5.26
CA ALA A 192 -4.36 -6.10 6.44
C ALA A 192 -5.41 -5.00 6.45
N GLU A 193 -6.65 -5.42 6.64
CA GLU A 193 -7.85 -4.60 6.61
C GLU A 193 -8.65 -4.85 7.90
N GLY A 194 -9.11 -3.78 8.53
CA GLY A 194 -9.95 -3.87 9.73
C GLY A 194 -10.73 -2.59 9.95
N ASP A 195 -11.80 -2.67 10.72
CA ASP A 195 -12.64 -1.51 10.99
C ASP A 195 -12.76 -1.31 12.49
N PHE A 196 -12.04 -0.32 13.03
CA PHE A 196 -12.17 0.08 14.42
C PHE A 196 -13.40 0.98 14.61
N SER A 197 -14.57 0.53 14.15
CA SER A 197 -15.81 1.32 14.20
C SER A 197 -16.24 1.66 15.63
N THR A 198 -15.77 0.88 16.60
CA THR A 198 -16.00 1.13 18.02
C THR A 198 -15.17 2.29 18.56
N SER A 199 -14.06 2.66 17.91
CA SER A 199 -13.19 3.76 18.32
C SER A 199 -13.13 4.89 17.29
N SER A 200 -12.56 6.05 17.67
CA SER A 200 -12.43 7.24 16.80
C SER A 200 -11.47 7.06 15.61
N LEU A 201 -10.81 5.90 15.52
CA LEU A 201 -9.75 5.61 14.55
C LEU A 201 -10.29 5.28 13.15
N GLY A 202 -11.44 4.61 13.08
CA GLY A 202 -12.10 4.24 11.83
C GLY A 202 -11.44 3.08 11.07
N LYS A 203 -11.54 3.08 9.74
CA LYS A 203 -11.03 2.00 8.89
C LYS A 203 -9.51 1.97 8.83
N PHE A 204 -8.96 0.80 9.07
CA PHE A 204 -7.56 0.46 8.91
C PHE A 204 -7.35 -0.31 7.62
N GLU A 205 -6.37 0.13 6.82
CA GLU A 205 -5.90 -0.59 5.65
C GLU A 205 -4.40 -0.37 5.53
N ARG A 206 -3.62 -1.45 5.42
CA ARG A 206 -2.18 -1.40 5.21
C ARG A 206 -1.72 -2.50 4.28
N ASN A 207 -0.85 -2.12 3.35
CA ASN A 207 -0.25 -3.01 2.37
C ASN A 207 1.27 -3.06 2.54
N TRP A 208 1.83 -4.27 2.52
CA TRP A 208 3.27 -4.55 2.62
C TRP A 208 3.70 -5.48 1.49
N ALA A 209 4.83 -5.18 0.87
CA ALA A 209 5.47 -6.07 -0.10
C ALA A 209 6.34 -7.10 0.63
N VAL A 210 6.13 -8.39 0.34
CA VAL A 210 6.82 -9.50 0.98
C VAL A 210 7.65 -10.24 -0.06
N VAL A 211 8.77 -10.84 0.37
CA VAL A 211 9.59 -11.71 -0.46
C VAL A 211 9.40 -13.15 0.04
N VAL A 212 8.97 -14.02 -0.88
CA VAL A 212 8.83 -15.46 -0.68
C VAL A 212 9.92 -16.16 -1.49
N GLU A 213 10.67 -17.07 -0.87
CA GLU A 213 11.74 -17.84 -1.52
C GLU A 213 11.29 -19.27 -1.86
N ASP A 214 12.03 -19.90 -2.77
CA ASP A 214 11.84 -21.32 -3.09
C ASP A 214 12.44 -22.20 -1.98
N ASN A 215 11.85 -23.37 -1.73
CA ASN A 215 12.35 -24.30 -0.71
C ASN A 215 13.75 -24.82 -1.07
N ASP A 216 14.05 -24.96 -2.37
CA ASP A 216 15.34 -25.46 -2.86
C ASP A 216 16.52 -24.52 -2.54
N ALA A 217 16.26 -23.22 -2.36
CA ALA A 217 17.29 -22.23 -2.08
C ALA A 217 17.83 -22.31 -0.64
N ARG A 218 17.04 -22.82 0.31
CA ARG A 218 17.45 -22.94 1.72
C ARG A 218 18.37 -24.12 1.98
N GLN A 219 18.24 -25.21 1.21
CA GLN A 219 19.08 -26.40 1.37
C GLN A 219 20.54 -26.22 0.92
N ALA A 220 20.87 -25.12 0.24
CA ALA A 220 22.23 -24.84 -0.22
C ALA A 220 23.08 -24.02 0.79
N THR A 221 22.52 -23.68 1.95
CA THR A 221 23.16 -22.80 2.96
C THR A 221 23.36 -23.43 4.33
N ASP A 222 22.99 -24.71 4.50
CA ASP A 222 23.28 -25.50 5.70
C ASP A 222 24.49 -26.42 5.49
#